data_AF-A0A9X3NBN4-F1
#
_entry.id   AF-A0A9X3NBN4-F1
#
_cell.length_a   1.000
_cell.length_b   1.000
_cell.length_c   1.000
_cell.angle_alpha   90.00
_cell.angle_beta   90.00
_cell.angle_gamma   90.00
#
_symmetry.space_group_name_H-M   'P 1'
#
loop_
_entity.id
_entity.type
_entity.pdbx_description
1 polymer ?
#
loop_
_entity_poly.entity_id
_entity_poly.type
_entity_poly.pdbx_seq_one_letter_code
_entity_poly.pdbx_strand_id
1 'polypeptide(L)'
;MIRKLFAVGAALLVLAAPAHAAKVVNRGGTLTYTGSAQAEKTWVNASGTTVRVTNAPKLRERGCRARRGGVVCTRVKRIVMDLRGGADEPVVSSARIPAVVSGGAGADLLTAGPGDIELRGGAGDDVLVGTDRTRFRGGPGIDVARLPAAGPTFADGRLEDDVEDVLIGAQRSTPSGAVSLTGSDGPNHLTTGGGDDTLVGGRGSDVLSSGDGNDTVDARDGEPDRVVCGPGTDTVLADPVDQVSDTCERPDGDPGPLPPPADSLVNRDGTVTYTFGSAPTPWNLRPSVHVDLTRTPGTVSVTPSSMQVPVSVDGCVVAEREYQCPGVRTAVVIGGPGDDRITSRIPATLSGGPGDDELGSFASGQIDGGPGDDQLYPYAGTTVVGGGGIDTVNLRRRELDPLSLSFDGRADDGLRGEGNNVLADVEDVETDPPYESHDYHPDAGPRTMLGTDAANVLRGSYGDDAITGGKGRDELYGAGGNDRFDARDGEPDRIVCGPGNDVARVDPIDLVSATCERVVVRART
;
A
#
# COMPACT_ATOMS: atom_id res chain seq x y z
N MET A 1 -72.41 23.09 30.43
CA MET A 1 -71.45 21.99 30.18
C MET A 1 -70.06 22.58 29.99
N ILE A 2 -69.21 22.60 31.02
CA ILE A 2 -67.77 22.91 30.86
C ILE A 2 -67.03 21.90 31.74
N ARG A 3 -66.40 20.92 31.09
CA ARG A 3 -65.63 19.84 31.73
C ARG A 3 -64.24 20.37 32.11
N LYS A 4 -63.82 20.10 33.35
CA LYS A 4 -62.45 20.24 33.83
C LYS A 4 -61.55 19.24 33.08
N LEU A 5 -60.49 19.71 32.44
CA LEU A 5 -59.36 18.87 32.00
C LEU A 5 -58.26 18.98 33.08
N PHE A 6 -58.00 17.88 33.78
CA PHE A 6 -56.79 17.71 34.59
C PHE A 6 -55.74 17.07 33.68
N ALA A 7 -54.65 17.79 33.40
CA ALA A 7 -53.47 17.22 32.77
C ALA A 7 -52.61 16.57 33.86
N VAL A 8 -52.50 15.23 33.82
CA VAL A 8 -51.55 14.48 34.65
C VAL A 8 -50.24 14.41 33.89
N GLY A 9 -49.24 15.17 34.34
CA GLY A 9 -47.87 15.06 33.85
C GLY A 9 -47.23 13.80 34.41
N ALA A 10 -47.04 12.78 33.57
CA ALA A 10 -46.23 11.62 33.90
C ALA A 10 -44.75 12.03 33.87
N ALA A 11 -44.15 12.21 35.05
CA ALA A 11 -42.70 12.33 35.18
C ALA A 11 -42.09 10.96 34.83
N LEU A 12 -41.49 10.87 33.64
CA LEU A 12 -40.68 9.73 33.23
C LEU A 12 -39.43 9.71 34.11
N LEU A 13 -39.45 8.90 35.17
CA LEU A 13 -38.30 8.65 36.03
C LEU A 13 -37.32 7.79 35.21
N VAL A 14 -36.33 8.44 34.58
CA VAL A 14 -35.20 7.74 33.97
C VAL A 14 -34.39 7.13 35.10
N LEU A 15 -34.62 5.85 35.38
CA LEU A 15 -33.77 5.05 36.25
C LEU A 15 -32.42 4.89 35.55
N ALA A 16 -31.40 5.62 36.00
CA ALA A 16 -30.02 5.36 35.62
C ALA A 16 -29.71 3.86 35.86
N ALA A 17 -29.19 3.18 34.84
CA ALA A 17 -28.74 1.80 34.98
C ALA A 17 -27.75 1.70 36.15
N PRO A 18 -27.77 0.61 36.94
CA PRO A 18 -26.86 0.45 38.06
C PRO A 18 -25.42 0.46 37.54
N ALA A 19 -24.61 1.41 38.03
CA ALA A 19 -23.16 1.40 37.82
C ALA A 19 -22.60 0.06 38.29
N HIS A 20 -22.23 -0.81 37.36
CA HIS A 20 -21.71 -2.13 37.67
C HIS A 20 -20.34 -2.00 38.31
N ALA A 21 -20.22 -2.29 39.60
CA ALA A 21 -18.92 -2.34 40.26
C ALA A 21 -18.01 -3.38 39.60
N ALA A 22 -16.71 -3.08 39.51
CA ALA A 22 -15.71 -3.97 38.94
C ALA A 22 -15.72 -5.36 39.62
N LYS A 23 -15.22 -6.39 38.93
CA LYS A 23 -15.27 -7.79 39.38
C LYS A 23 -14.05 -8.59 38.94
N VAL A 24 -13.63 -9.54 39.77
CA VAL A 24 -12.56 -10.51 39.45
C VAL A 24 -13.06 -11.94 39.61
N VAL A 25 -12.89 -12.75 38.57
CA VAL A 25 -13.31 -14.17 38.55
C VAL A 25 -12.18 -15.04 38.00
N ASN A 26 -11.95 -16.22 38.59
CA ASN A 26 -11.06 -17.24 38.03
C ASN A 26 -11.85 -18.52 37.76
N ARG A 27 -12.08 -18.85 36.49
CA ARG A 27 -12.83 -20.04 36.04
C ARG A 27 -12.03 -20.82 35.03
N GLY A 28 -11.82 -22.12 35.28
CA GLY A 28 -11.10 -22.99 34.35
C GLY A 28 -9.61 -22.64 34.14
N GLY A 29 -9.04 -21.76 34.97
CA GLY A 29 -7.70 -21.21 34.78
C GLY A 29 -7.67 -19.88 34.00
N THR A 30 -8.80 -19.36 33.56
CA THR A 30 -8.90 -18.01 32.99
C THR A 30 -9.29 -17.03 34.08
N LEU A 31 -8.42 -16.06 34.35
CA LEU A 31 -8.72 -14.92 35.20
C LEU A 31 -9.38 -13.85 34.34
N THR A 32 -10.60 -13.45 34.71
CA THR A 32 -11.34 -12.36 34.08
C THR A 32 -11.47 -11.21 35.08
N TYR A 33 -10.93 -10.04 34.71
CA TYR A 33 -11.23 -8.76 35.34
C TYR A 33 -12.29 -8.06 34.49
N THR A 34 -13.32 -7.55 35.14
CA THR A 34 -14.37 -6.76 34.48
C THR A 34 -14.46 -5.42 35.19
N GLY A 35 -14.25 -4.31 34.49
CA GLY A 35 -14.31 -2.94 34.99
C GLY A 35 -15.73 -2.41 35.17
N SER A 36 -15.82 -1.13 35.50
CA SER A 36 -17.09 -0.40 35.64
C SER A 36 -17.34 0.53 34.45
N ALA A 37 -17.99 1.66 34.68
CA ALA A 37 -18.15 2.73 33.67
C ALA A 37 -17.38 3.99 34.12
N GLN A 38 -16.43 3.83 35.04
CA GLN A 38 -15.66 4.88 35.67
C GLN A 38 -14.18 4.60 35.45
N ALA A 39 -13.38 5.66 35.35
CA ALA A 39 -11.93 5.59 35.25
C ALA A 39 -11.29 4.75 36.37
N GLU A 40 -10.47 3.77 35.99
CA GLU A 40 -9.89 2.77 36.87
C GLU A 40 -8.38 2.60 36.67
N LYS A 41 -7.63 2.61 37.76
CA LYS A 41 -6.19 2.30 37.76
C LYS A 41 -5.95 0.94 38.40
N THR A 42 -5.56 -0.04 37.59
CA THR A 42 -5.45 -1.45 37.99
C THR A 42 -4.08 -2.00 37.65
N TRP A 43 -3.38 -2.62 38.61
CA TRP A 43 -2.12 -3.32 38.32
C TRP A 43 -2.29 -4.83 38.46
N VAL A 44 -1.92 -5.56 37.41
CA VAL A 44 -1.90 -7.01 37.33
C VAL A 44 -0.46 -7.48 37.21
N ASN A 45 -0.02 -8.30 38.17
CA ASN A 45 1.32 -8.88 38.17
C ASN A 45 1.22 -10.41 38.31
N ALA A 46 1.80 -11.13 37.35
CA ALA A 46 1.85 -12.59 37.37
C ALA A 46 3.25 -13.12 37.71
N SER A 47 3.29 -14.08 38.63
CA SER A 47 4.48 -14.84 39.01
C SER A 47 4.17 -16.34 39.01
N GLY A 48 4.69 -17.05 38.01
CA GLY A 48 4.31 -18.44 37.75
C GLY A 48 2.82 -18.53 37.38
N THR A 49 2.05 -19.38 38.08
CA THR A 49 0.58 -19.48 37.90
C THR A 49 -0.22 -18.64 38.90
N THR A 50 0.45 -17.75 39.64
CA THR A 50 -0.17 -16.85 40.63
C THR A 50 -0.26 -15.46 40.07
N VAL A 51 -1.45 -14.86 40.10
CA VAL A 51 -1.72 -13.51 39.61
C VAL A 51 -2.21 -12.64 40.76
N ARG A 52 -1.60 -11.48 40.94
CA ARG A 52 -2.03 -10.45 41.87
C ARG A 52 -2.65 -9.31 41.09
N VAL A 53 -3.90 -8.98 41.42
CA VAL A 53 -4.60 -7.80 40.93
C VAL A 53 -4.70 -6.82 42.08
N THR A 54 -4.12 -5.63 41.94
CA THR A 54 -4.21 -4.54 42.93
C THR A 54 -5.27 -3.53 42.53
N ASN A 55 -5.82 -2.81 43.50
CA ASN A 55 -6.98 -1.92 43.35
C ASN A 55 -8.27 -2.61 42.85
N ALA A 56 -8.28 -3.94 42.81
CA ALA A 56 -9.48 -4.71 42.54
C ALA A 56 -10.46 -4.73 43.74
N PRO A 57 -11.77 -4.80 43.47
CA PRO A 57 -12.78 -5.01 44.50
C PRO A 57 -12.51 -6.29 45.29
N LYS A 58 -12.64 -6.19 46.61
CA LYS A 58 -12.37 -7.30 47.55
C LYS A 58 -13.52 -8.29 47.53
N LEU A 59 -13.55 -9.13 46.50
CA LEU A 59 -14.52 -10.23 46.37
C LEU A 59 -13.87 -11.56 46.70
N ARG A 60 -14.68 -12.49 47.24
CA ARG A 60 -14.23 -13.79 47.74
C ARG A 60 -14.64 -14.86 46.73
N GLU A 61 -13.88 -14.95 45.64
CA GLU A 61 -14.15 -15.87 44.53
C GLU A 61 -13.36 -17.19 44.64
N ARG A 62 -13.92 -18.28 44.12
CA ARG A 62 -13.25 -19.59 44.12
C ARG A 62 -11.95 -19.52 43.30
N GLY A 63 -10.82 -19.85 43.92
CA GLY A 63 -9.49 -19.75 43.29
C GLY A 63 -8.78 -18.40 43.49
N CYS A 64 -9.45 -17.44 44.15
CA CYS A 64 -8.90 -16.13 44.48
C CYS A 64 -9.05 -15.83 45.98
N ARG A 65 -8.12 -15.08 46.55
CA ARG A 65 -8.12 -14.68 47.96
C ARG A 65 -7.89 -13.18 48.07
N ALA A 66 -8.78 -12.49 48.76
CA ALA A 66 -8.61 -11.08 49.08
C ALA A 66 -7.34 -10.86 49.93
N ARG A 67 -6.58 -9.81 49.61
CA ARG A 67 -5.37 -9.35 50.31
C ARG A 67 -5.45 -7.85 50.53
N ARG A 68 -4.51 -7.29 51.30
CA ARG A 68 -4.41 -5.84 51.47
C ARG A 68 -4.18 -5.19 50.11
N GLY A 69 -5.12 -4.33 49.69
CA GLY A 69 -5.05 -3.60 48.42
C GLY A 69 -5.40 -4.39 47.16
N GLY A 70 -6.02 -5.58 47.25
CA GLY A 70 -6.47 -6.30 46.04
C GLY A 70 -6.78 -7.78 46.24
N VAL A 71 -6.62 -8.56 45.18
CA VAL A 71 -6.96 -9.99 45.11
C VAL A 71 -5.76 -10.79 44.56
N VAL A 72 -5.53 -11.98 45.10
CA VAL A 72 -4.52 -12.94 44.61
C VAL A 72 -5.20 -14.22 44.16
N CYS A 73 -5.00 -14.60 42.91
CA CYS A 73 -5.55 -15.80 42.29
C CYS A 73 -4.44 -16.79 41.95
N THR A 74 -4.70 -18.09 42.07
CA THR A 74 -3.73 -19.16 41.75
C THR A 74 -4.24 -20.08 40.66
N ARG A 75 -3.33 -20.85 40.03
CA ARG A 75 -3.61 -21.76 38.90
C ARG A 75 -4.17 -21.03 37.66
N VAL A 76 -3.74 -19.79 37.44
CA VAL A 76 -4.10 -19.01 36.25
C VAL A 76 -3.24 -19.45 35.07
N LYS A 77 -3.87 -19.60 33.91
CA LYS A 77 -3.29 -19.99 32.62
C LYS A 77 -3.48 -18.90 31.55
N ARG A 78 -4.48 -18.02 31.70
CA ARG A 78 -4.80 -16.90 30.81
C ARG A 78 -5.41 -15.76 31.60
N ILE A 79 -5.08 -14.53 31.24
CA ILE A 79 -5.66 -13.30 31.81
C ILE A 79 -6.51 -12.63 30.73
N VAL A 80 -7.70 -12.16 31.13
CA VAL A 80 -8.60 -11.36 30.29
C VAL A 80 -9.06 -10.17 31.12
N MET A 81 -8.87 -8.96 30.62
CA MET A 81 -9.40 -7.74 31.21
C MET A 81 -10.36 -7.09 30.22
N ASP A 82 -11.53 -6.71 30.71
CA ASP A 82 -12.55 -5.96 29.99
C ASP A 82 -12.95 -4.79 30.89
N LEU A 83 -12.37 -3.61 30.66
CA LEU A 83 -12.55 -2.44 31.53
C LEU A 83 -13.87 -1.70 31.27
N ARG A 84 -14.48 -1.98 30.11
CA ARG A 84 -15.78 -1.51 29.61
C ARG A 84 -15.84 -0.04 29.30
N GLY A 85 -15.59 0.85 30.25
CA GLY A 85 -15.48 2.26 29.92
C GLY A 85 -15.15 3.16 31.08
N GLY A 86 -14.71 4.37 30.75
CA GLY A 86 -13.92 5.20 31.65
C GLY A 86 -12.66 5.66 30.93
N ALA A 87 -11.81 6.43 31.60
CA ALA A 87 -10.44 6.66 31.13
C ALA A 87 -9.53 5.81 32.01
N ASP A 88 -9.29 4.58 31.57
CA ASP A 88 -8.72 3.51 32.36
C ASP A 88 -7.22 3.39 32.15
N GLU A 89 -6.47 3.06 33.21
CA GLU A 89 -5.01 2.96 33.17
C GLU A 89 -4.52 1.61 33.73
N PRO A 90 -4.76 0.47 33.04
CA PRO A 90 -4.26 -0.82 33.50
C PRO A 90 -2.76 -1.00 33.22
N VAL A 91 -2.07 -1.63 34.17
CA VAL A 91 -0.69 -2.10 33.98
C VAL A 91 -0.66 -3.61 34.15
N VAL A 92 -0.33 -4.35 33.09
CA VAL A 92 -0.34 -5.82 33.08
C VAL A 92 1.06 -6.35 32.79
N SER A 93 1.65 -7.02 33.77
CA SER A 93 2.94 -7.70 33.61
C SER A 93 2.73 -9.20 33.81
N SER A 94 2.86 -9.99 32.73
CA SER A 94 2.56 -11.42 32.75
C SER A 94 3.53 -12.27 31.93
N ALA A 95 4.80 -12.29 32.35
CA ALA A 95 5.94 -12.90 31.65
C ALA A 95 5.74 -14.32 31.07
N ARG A 96 4.81 -15.13 31.60
CA ARG A 96 4.51 -16.50 31.12
C ARG A 96 3.02 -16.81 30.96
N ILE A 97 2.14 -15.85 31.22
CA ILE A 97 0.69 -16.06 31.11
C ILE A 97 0.20 -15.13 30.00
N PRO A 98 -0.40 -15.66 28.93
CA PRO A 98 -0.97 -14.84 27.88
C PRO A 98 -2.09 -13.97 28.46
N ALA A 99 -2.11 -12.69 28.08
CA ALA A 99 -3.08 -11.72 28.54
C ALA A 99 -3.74 -10.99 27.36
N VAL A 100 -5.03 -10.71 27.48
CA VAL A 100 -5.75 -9.78 26.62
C VAL A 100 -6.34 -8.69 27.51
N VAL A 101 -6.11 -7.43 27.16
CA VAL A 101 -6.57 -6.25 27.88
C VAL A 101 -7.42 -5.42 26.94
N SER A 102 -8.68 -5.20 27.29
CA SER A 102 -9.60 -4.34 26.54
C SER A 102 -9.97 -3.13 27.39
N GLY A 103 -9.73 -1.92 26.89
CA GLY A 103 -10.10 -0.65 27.51
C GLY A 103 -11.60 -0.40 27.44
N GLY A 104 -12.20 -0.56 26.26
CA GLY A 104 -13.63 -0.36 26.08
C GLY A 104 -13.90 1.08 25.65
N ALA A 105 -14.91 1.75 26.21
CA ALA A 105 -15.26 3.11 25.80
C ALA A 105 -14.56 4.18 26.66
N GLY A 106 -13.84 5.11 26.04
CA GLY A 106 -13.19 6.26 26.66
C GLY A 106 -11.78 6.43 26.14
N ALA A 107 -10.98 7.24 26.81
CA ALA A 107 -9.58 7.49 26.43
C ALA A 107 -8.67 6.78 27.44
N ASP A 108 -8.20 5.59 27.09
CA ASP A 108 -7.54 4.65 27.97
C ASP A 108 -6.00 4.69 27.79
N LEU A 109 -5.26 4.36 28.85
CA LEU A 109 -3.80 4.17 28.82
C LEU A 109 -3.47 2.72 29.21
N LEU A 110 -3.37 1.84 28.23
CA LEU A 110 -3.12 0.42 28.46
C LEU A 110 -1.61 0.16 28.47
N THR A 111 -1.04 -0.34 29.56
CA THR A 111 0.40 -0.66 29.65
C THR A 111 0.66 -2.16 29.82
N ALA A 112 1.35 -2.75 28.86
CA ALA A 112 1.88 -4.10 28.94
C ALA A 112 3.33 -4.11 29.44
N GLY A 113 3.63 -5.05 30.33
CA GLY A 113 4.99 -5.47 30.67
C GLY A 113 5.40 -6.72 29.89
N PRO A 114 6.49 -7.40 30.28
CA PRO A 114 6.94 -8.60 29.58
C PRO A 114 5.86 -9.69 29.55
N GLY A 115 5.72 -10.38 28.43
CA GLY A 115 4.70 -11.43 28.25
C GLY A 115 4.15 -11.42 26.83
N ASP A 116 3.41 -12.45 26.46
CA ASP A 116 2.56 -12.42 25.27
C ASP A 116 1.27 -11.69 25.67
N ILE A 117 1.15 -10.43 25.29
CA ILE A 117 0.05 -9.55 25.72
C ILE A 117 -0.59 -8.93 24.50
N GLU A 118 -1.91 -8.85 24.50
CA GLU A 118 -2.69 -8.16 23.48
C GLU A 118 -3.43 -6.99 24.14
N LEU A 119 -3.21 -5.79 23.63
CA LEU A 119 -3.87 -4.56 24.06
C LEU A 119 -4.91 -4.18 23.01
N ARG A 120 -6.14 -3.95 23.46
CA ARG A 120 -7.28 -3.50 22.64
C ARG A 120 -7.79 -2.19 23.26
N GLY A 121 -7.67 -1.07 22.57
CA GLY A 121 -8.16 0.22 23.03
C GLY A 121 -9.67 0.18 23.25
N GLY A 122 -10.42 0.10 22.16
CA GLY A 122 -11.86 0.11 22.16
C GLY A 122 -12.36 1.34 21.41
N ALA A 123 -13.28 2.10 22.00
CA ALA A 123 -13.81 3.30 21.38
C ALA A 123 -13.35 4.55 22.13
N GLY A 124 -12.80 5.53 21.44
CA GLY A 124 -12.18 6.73 22.00
C GLY A 124 -10.68 6.76 21.74
N ASP A 125 -10.00 7.83 22.15
CA ASP A 125 -8.59 8.05 21.81
C ASP A 125 -7.68 7.40 22.85
N ASP A 126 -7.13 6.22 22.54
CA ASP A 126 -6.39 5.39 23.49
C ASP A 126 -4.86 5.49 23.32
N VAL A 127 -4.11 5.17 24.37
CA VAL A 127 -2.65 5.06 24.37
C VAL A 127 -2.25 3.66 24.80
N LEU A 128 -1.66 2.90 23.88
CA LEU A 128 -1.27 1.51 24.08
C LEU A 128 0.25 1.39 24.22
N VAL A 129 0.74 1.17 25.43
CA VAL A 129 2.17 1.03 25.73
C VAL A 129 2.54 -0.45 25.82
N GLY A 130 3.29 -0.97 24.85
CA GLY A 130 3.67 -2.38 24.78
C GLY A 130 5.14 -2.68 25.03
N THR A 131 5.50 -3.95 24.83
CA THR A 131 6.89 -4.44 24.72
C THR A 131 7.05 -5.26 23.42
N ASP A 132 8.25 -5.81 23.21
CA ASP A 132 8.66 -6.72 22.14
C ASP A 132 7.71 -7.89 21.77
N ARG A 133 6.77 -8.29 22.64
CA ARG A 133 5.81 -9.37 22.37
C ARG A 133 4.35 -8.94 22.57
N THR A 134 4.09 -7.65 22.38
CA THR A 134 2.74 -7.07 22.52
C THR A 134 2.07 -6.93 21.16
N ARG A 135 0.80 -7.33 21.06
CA ARG A 135 -0.08 -7.05 19.92
C ARG A 135 -1.03 -5.90 20.26
N PHE A 136 -1.32 -5.05 19.28
CA PHE A 136 -2.16 -3.86 19.46
C PHE A 136 -3.35 -3.89 18.51
N ARG A 137 -4.48 -3.39 18.99
CA ARG A 137 -5.64 -2.95 18.22
C ARG A 137 -6.17 -1.70 18.90
N GLY A 138 -6.25 -0.57 18.21
CA GLY A 138 -6.82 0.66 18.77
C GLY A 138 -8.34 0.53 18.82
N GLY A 139 -8.97 0.50 17.64
CA GLY A 139 -10.42 0.46 17.48
C GLY A 139 -10.94 1.84 17.03
N PRO A 140 -12.23 2.16 17.20
CA PRO A 140 -12.73 3.47 16.77
C PRO A 140 -12.19 4.63 17.63
N GLY A 141 -11.34 5.48 17.07
CA GLY A 141 -10.77 6.63 17.78
C GLY A 141 -9.52 7.13 17.10
N ILE A 142 -8.77 8.02 17.76
CA ILE A 142 -7.36 8.29 17.40
C ILE A 142 -6.48 7.59 18.44
N ASP A 143 -5.87 6.47 18.04
CA ASP A 143 -5.14 5.61 18.96
C ASP A 143 -3.62 5.70 18.80
N VAL A 144 -2.88 5.70 19.92
CA VAL A 144 -1.42 5.84 19.96
C VAL A 144 -0.74 4.58 20.52
N ALA A 145 -0.02 3.82 19.70
CA ALA A 145 0.86 2.76 20.16
C ALA A 145 2.27 3.26 20.52
N ARG A 146 2.81 2.85 21.68
CA ARG A 146 4.18 3.18 22.14
C ARG A 146 4.97 1.93 22.46
N LEU A 147 6.17 1.81 21.87
CA LEU A 147 7.04 0.64 22.02
C LEU A 147 8.46 1.02 22.53
N PRO A 148 9.08 0.21 23.40
CA PRO A 148 10.48 0.38 23.80
C PRO A 148 11.43 -0.01 22.67
N ALA A 149 12.61 0.64 22.63
CA ALA A 149 13.61 0.61 21.55
C ALA A 149 14.26 -0.77 21.22
N ALA A 150 13.88 -1.86 21.90
CA ALA A 150 14.34 -3.20 21.55
C ALA A 150 13.25 -3.88 20.72
N GLY A 151 13.46 -3.91 19.40
CA GLY A 151 12.45 -4.24 18.41
C GLY A 151 11.72 -5.57 18.68
N PRO A 152 10.39 -5.62 18.50
CA PRO A 152 9.69 -6.88 18.34
C PRO A 152 10.12 -7.54 17.03
N THR A 153 10.48 -8.83 17.07
CA THR A 153 10.27 -9.69 15.90
C THR A 153 8.77 -9.95 15.85
N PHE A 154 8.05 -9.20 15.01
CA PHE A 154 6.65 -9.49 14.72
C PHE A 154 6.59 -10.87 14.05
N ALA A 155 6.01 -11.87 14.71
CA ALA A 155 5.93 -13.22 14.15
C ALA A 155 4.97 -13.31 12.93
N ASP A 156 4.22 -12.24 12.66
CA ASP A 156 3.23 -12.10 11.59
C ASP A 156 3.18 -10.70 10.94
N GLY A 157 4.09 -9.77 11.29
CA GLY A 157 4.33 -8.51 10.56
C GLY A 157 3.16 -7.53 10.46
N ARG A 158 2.16 -7.57 11.36
CA ARG A 158 1.00 -6.66 11.29
C ARG A 158 0.69 -6.00 12.63
N LEU A 159 0.59 -4.67 12.64
CA LEU A 159 -0.39 -4.03 13.53
C LEU A 159 -1.75 -4.50 13.05
N GLU A 160 -2.54 -5.10 13.94
CA GLU A 160 -3.89 -5.46 13.55
C GLU A 160 -4.72 -4.16 13.45
N ASP A 161 -5.48 -4.04 12.36
CA ASP A 161 -6.42 -2.98 11.96
C ASP A 161 -6.76 -1.98 13.08
N ASP A 162 -6.58 -0.68 12.80
CA ASP A 162 -7.05 0.47 13.60
C ASP A 162 -6.05 1.04 14.65
N VAL A 163 -4.80 1.38 14.29
CA VAL A 163 -3.93 2.25 15.14
C VAL A 163 -3.39 3.41 14.30
N GLU A 164 -3.76 4.63 14.67
CA GLU A 164 -3.47 5.84 13.89
C GLU A 164 -2.02 6.33 14.12
N ASP A 165 -1.56 6.36 15.37
CA ASP A 165 -0.25 6.89 15.74
C ASP A 165 0.65 5.78 16.30
N VAL A 166 1.85 5.62 15.75
CA VAL A 166 2.83 4.64 16.27
C VAL A 166 4.15 5.34 16.57
N LEU A 167 4.60 5.25 17.81
CA LEU A 167 5.88 5.82 18.24
C LEU A 167 6.81 4.73 18.80
N ILE A 168 7.83 4.40 18.03
CA ILE A 168 8.91 3.50 18.45
C ILE A 168 10.12 4.35 18.90
N GLY A 169 10.74 4.01 20.04
CA GLY A 169 12.00 4.65 20.44
C GLY A 169 11.89 5.96 21.23
N ALA A 170 10.72 6.28 21.82
CA ALA A 170 10.49 7.45 22.69
C ALA A 170 11.38 7.55 23.95
N GLN A 171 12.37 6.66 24.11
CA GLN A 171 13.36 6.63 25.18
C GLN A 171 14.78 6.68 24.60
N ARG A 172 15.24 7.88 24.20
CA ARG A 172 16.64 8.42 24.17
C ARG A 172 17.83 7.53 23.75
N SER A 173 17.57 6.35 23.19
CA SER A 173 18.53 5.40 22.64
C SER A 173 17.91 4.94 21.34
N THR A 174 18.58 5.27 20.25
CA THR A 174 18.22 4.90 18.88
C THR A 174 17.88 3.41 18.84
N PRO A 175 16.65 3.04 18.44
CA PRO A 175 16.32 1.64 18.15
C PRO A 175 17.31 1.10 17.11
N SER A 176 17.60 -0.20 17.15
CA SER A 176 18.66 -0.79 16.33
C SER A 176 18.22 -2.10 15.65
N GLY A 177 16.94 -2.21 15.32
CA GLY A 177 16.38 -3.43 14.74
C GLY A 177 15.22 -3.10 13.82
N ALA A 178 15.24 -3.75 12.65
CA ALA A 178 14.24 -3.63 11.59
C ALA A 178 12.80 -3.77 12.12
N VAL A 179 11.95 -2.83 11.73
CA VAL A 179 10.53 -2.74 12.01
C VAL A 179 9.76 -2.83 10.70
N SER A 180 8.69 -3.61 10.65
CA SER A 180 7.71 -3.58 9.55
C SER A 180 6.37 -3.07 10.09
N LEU A 181 5.81 -2.04 9.46
CA LEU A 181 4.66 -1.29 9.94
C LEU A 181 3.72 -0.96 8.78
N THR A 182 2.42 -1.08 9.00
CA THR A 182 1.37 -0.66 8.08
C THR A 182 0.35 0.15 8.88
N GLY A 183 0.00 1.35 8.42
CA GLY A 183 -1.04 2.18 9.04
C GLY A 183 -2.45 1.72 8.68
N SER A 184 -3.44 2.55 9.02
CA SER A 184 -4.87 2.27 8.85
C SER A 184 -5.43 3.00 7.62
N ASP A 185 -6.75 2.94 7.40
CA ASP A 185 -7.41 3.67 6.29
C ASP A 185 -7.66 5.16 6.62
N GLY A 186 -7.15 5.66 7.74
CA GLY A 186 -7.29 7.05 8.16
C GLY A 186 -5.93 7.68 8.48
N PRO A 187 -5.86 9.02 8.66
CA PRO A 187 -4.60 9.75 8.83
C PRO A 187 -3.70 9.16 9.92
N ASN A 188 -2.51 8.70 9.54
CA ASN A 188 -1.56 8.05 10.42
C ASN A 188 -0.37 8.96 10.79
N HIS A 189 0.17 8.82 12.00
CA HIS A 189 1.48 9.36 12.36
C HIS A 189 2.43 8.25 12.79
N LEU A 190 3.17 7.71 11.83
CA LEU A 190 4.05 6.57 12.00
C LEU A 190 5.49 7.05 12.19
N THR A 191 6.13 6.65 13.29
CA THR A 191 7.54 6.93 13.55
C THR A 191 8.25 5.67 14.01
N THR A 192 9.15 5.18 13.16
CA THR A 192 10.09 4.12 13.50
C THR A 192 11.43 4.70 13.96
N GLY A 193 12.45 3.86 14.05
CA GLY A 193 13.53 4.03 15.00
C GLY A 193 14.88 4.06 14.34
N GLY A 194 15.59 2.96 14.46
CA GLY A 194 16.74 2.73 13.63
C GLY A 194 16.90 1.24 13.42
N GLY A 195 17.71 0.87 12.43
CA GLY A 195 17.59 -0.42 11.73
C GLY A 195 16.86 -0.23 10.41
N ASP A 196 16.94 -1.23 9.54
CA ASP A 196 16.37 -1.18 8.19
C ASP A 196 14.85 -1.45 8.26
N ASP A 197 14.05 -0.39 8.28
CA ASP A 197 12.61 -0.43 8.55
C ASP A 197 11.78 -0.51 7.24
N THR A 198 10.53 -0.97 7.33
CA THR A 198 9.54 -1.01 6.22
C THR A 198 8.24 -0.38 6.70
N LEU A 199 7.83 0.73 6.11
CA LEU A 199 6.59 1.45 6.45
C LEU A 199 5.64 1.47 5.25
N VAL A 200 4.36 1.22 5.51
CA VAL A 200 3.27 1.45 4.56
C VAL A 200 2.28 2.41 5.22
N GLY A 201 2.01 3.55 4.57
CA GLY A 201 1.11 4.58 5.10
C GLY A 201 -0.28 4.03 5.39
N GLY A 202 -0.94 3.51 4.35
CA GLY A 202 -2.32 3.07 4.45
C GLY A 202 -3.17 3.89 3.51
N ARG A 203 -4.38 4.30 3.91
CA ARG A 203 -5.13 5.34 3.20
C ARG A 203 -5.21 6.59 4.07
N GLY A 204 -5.31 7.76 3.44
CA GLY A 204 -5.49 9.03 4.12
C GLY A 204 -4.17 9.77 4.33
N SER A 205 -4.26 11.05 4.69
CA SER A 205 -3.08 11.92 4.80
C SER A 205 -2.18 11.57 5.99
N ASP A 206 -1.05 10.95 5.70
CA ASP A 206 -0.14 10.37 6.66
C ASP A 206 1.08 11.24 6.97
N VAL A 207 1.72 10.94 8.10
CA VAL A 207 3.01 11.45 8.50
C VAL A 207 3.91 10.28 8.86
N LEU A 208 4.84 9.96 7.97
CA LEU A 208 5.71 8.79 8.05
C LEU A 208 7.15 9.23 8.37
N SER A 209 7.78 8.59 9.35
CA SER A 209 9.15 8.85 9.74
C SER A 209 9.90 7.54 10.01
N SER A 210 10.93 7.19 9.21
CA SER A 210 11.57 5.87 9.30
C SER A 210 12.84 5.81 10.18
N GLY A 211 13.57 6.92 10.33
CA GLY A 211 14.68 7.04 11.27
C GLY A 211 16.07 6.69 10.69
N ASP A 212 16.93 6.06 11.49
CA ASP A 212 18.31 5.74 11.08
C ASP A 212 18.40 4.31 10.49
N GLY A 213 18.73 4.12 9.22
CA GLY A 213 18.75 2.78 8.63
C GLY A 213 18.63 2.84 7.12
N ASN A 214 18.67 1.69 6.44
CA ASN A 214 18.28 1.65 5.03
C ASN A 214 16.81 1.25 4.95
N ASP A 215 15.93 2.24 4.90
CA ASP A 215 14.50 2.02 5.08
C ASP A 215 13.74 1.90 3.75
N THR A 216 12.55 1.32 3.79
CA THR A 216 11.59 1.30 2.67
C THR A 216 10.27 1.89 3.11
N VAL A 217 9.76 2.90 2.40
CA VAL A 217 8.46 3.54 2.70
C VAL A 217 7.57 3.51 1.46
N ASP A 218 6.34 3.02 1.60
CA ASP A 218 5.28 3.09 0.59
C ASP A 218 4.14 4.00 1.07
N ALA A 219 3.97 5.11 0.37
CA ALA A 219 2.99 6.17 0.60
C ALA A 219 2.08 6.35 -0.64
N ARG A 220 1.97 5.33 -1.50
CA ARG A 220 1.17 5.40 -2.73
C ARG A 220 -0.30 5.07 -2.47
N ASP A 221 -1.05 6.04 -1.97
CA ASP A 221 -2.47 5.86 -1.63
C ASP A 221 -3.42 6.84 -2.34
N GLY A 222 -2.85 7.81 -3.08
CA GLY A 222 -3.54 8.88 -3.80
C GLY A 222 -3.93 10.09 -2.94
N GLU A 223 -3.59 10.11 -1.65
CA GLU A 223 -3.84 11.20 -0.70
C GLU A 223 -2.52 11.89 -0.31
N PRO A 224 -2.55 13.14 0.20
CA PRO A 224 -1.32 13.88 0.45
C PRO A 224 -0.63 13.46 1.76
N ASP A 225 0.58 12.90 1.64
CA ASP A 225 1.39 12.45 2.79
C ASP A 225 2.59 13.33 3.09
N ARG A 226 3.20 13.12 4.27
CA ARG A 226 4.50 13.70 4.64
C ARG A 226 5.48 12.62 5.11
N VAL A 227 6.56 12.40 4.36
CA VAL A 227 7.55 11.34 4.64
C VAL A 227 8.92 11.92 5.02
N VAL A 228 9.55 11.36 6.06
CA VAL A 228 10.90 11.73 6.54
C VAL A 228 11.72 10.47 6.81
N CYS A 229 12.72 10.18 5.99
CA CYS A 229 13.46 8.93 6.12
C CYS A 229 14.52 9.03 7.20
N GLY A 230 15.58 9.80 6.98
CA GLY A 230 16.59 10.06 8.01
C GLY A 230 17.96 9.72 7.46
N PRO A 231 18.94 9.35 8.29
CA PRO A 231 20.26 8.93 7.81
C PRO A 231 20.27 7.47 7.34
N GLY A 232 20.69 7.26 6.09
CA GLY A 232 20.92 5.93 5.53
C GLY A 232 20.85 5.95 4.01
N THR A 233 20.53 4.81 3.41
CA THR A 233 20.13 4.72 2.00
C THR A 233 18.73 4.13 1.98
N ASP A 234 17.76 5.00 1.81
CA ASP A 234 16.35 4.71 1.92
C ASP A 234 15.73 4.46 0.54
N THR A 235 14.49 4.01 0.50
CA THR A 235 13.71 3.88 -0.73
C THR A 235 12.28 4.29 -0.44
N VAL A 236 11.84 5.38 -1.05
CA VAL A 236 10.46 5.87 -0.90
C VAL A 236 9.70 5.78 -2.21
N LEU A 237 8.59 5.06 -2.18
CA LEU A 237 7.54 5.09 -3.18
C LEU A 237 6.46 6.03 -2.65
N ALA A 238 6.26 7.14 -3.33
CA ALA A 238 5.37 8.20 -2.88
C ALA A 238 4.76 8.89 -4.09
N ASP A 239 3.51 9.26 -3.96
CA ASP A 239 2.75 9.92 -5.01
C ASP A 239 3.28 11.35 -5.27
N PRO A 240 2.93 11.95 -6.42
CA PRO A 240 3.24 13.35 -6.68
C PRO A 240 2.55 14.33 -5.72
N VAL A 241 1.49 13.90 -5.03
CA VAL A 241 0.78 14.68 -3.99
C VAL A 241 1.60 14.80 -2.69
N ASP A 242 2.59 13.93 -2.49
CA ASP A 242 3.29 13.77 -1.22
C ASP A 242 4.45 14.73 -1.01
N GLN A 243 4.61 15.14 0.24
CA GLN A 243 5.76 15.87 0.73
C GLN A 243 6.81 14.91 1.30
N VAL A 244 7.78 14.53 0.48
CA VAL A 244 8.90 13.70 0.92
C VAL A 244 10.12 14.57 1.21
N SER A 245 10.76 14.34 2.35
CA SER A 245 11.97 15.02 2.82
C SER A 245 13.19 14.73 1.93
N ASP A 246 14.12 15.70 1.84
CA ASP A 246 15.43 15.55 1.15
C ASP A 246 16.32 14.45 1.74
N THR A 247 15.97 13.93 2.91
CA THR A 247 16.64 12.79 3.57
C THR A 247 16.20 11.44 3.00
N CYS A 248 15.26 11.42 2.06
CA CYS A 248 14.77 10.20 1.44
C CYS A 248 15.30 10.07 0.03
N GLU A 249 15.88 8.92 -0.31
CA GLU A 249 16.13 8.56 -1.69
C GLU A 249 14.83 8.02 -2.31
N ARG A 250 14.23 8.81 -3.22
CA ARG A 250 13.23 8.29 -4.15
C ARG A 250 13.95 7.61 -5.31
N PRO A 251 13.44 6.48 -5.83
CA PRO A 251 13.93 5.90 -7.09
C PRO A 251 13.90 6.91 -8.26
N ASP A 252 13.06 7.95 -8.16
CA ASP A 252 12.70 8.87 -9.26
C ASP A 252 13.40 10.26 -9.22
N GLY A 253 14.00 10.65 -8.10
CA GLY A 253 14.87 11.84 -7.99
C GLY A 253 14.35 13.22 -8.44
N ASP A 254 13.25 13.77 -7.89
CA ASP A 254 13.02 15.22 -7.59
C ASP A 254 11.68 15.41 -6.82
N PRO A 255 11.55 16.29 -5.80
CA PRO A 255 10.29 16.57 -5.14
C PRO A 255 9.54 17.69 -5.91
N GLY A 256 8.55 17.32 -6.70
CA GLY A 256 7.69 18.28 -7.40
C GLY A 256 6.79 19.09 -6.45
N PRO A 257 6.37 20.32 -6.83
CA PRO A 257 5.38 21.09 -6.08
C PRO A 257 3.99 20.44 -6.13
N LEU A 258 3.21 20.63 -5.04
CA LEU A 258 1.83 20.15 -4.88
C LEU A 258 1.00 20.24 -6.18
N PRO A 259 0.29 19.16 -6.57
CA PRO A 259 -0.59 19.22 -7.72
C PRO A 259 -1.77 20.16 -7.44
N PRO A 260 -2.26 20.84 -8.48
CA PRO A 260 -3.39 21.75 -8.37
C PRO A 260 -4.70 20.98 -8.12
N PRO A 261 -5.74 21.64 -7.57
CA PRO A 261 -7.01 21.00 -7.20
C PRO A 261 -7.67 20.26 -8.38
N ALA A 262 -8.53 19.29 -8.08
CA ALA A 262 -9.30 18.53 -9.07
C ALA A 262 -9.98 19.43 -10.12
N ASP A 263 -10.06 18.94 -11.36
CA ASP A 263 -10.53 19.67 -12.54
C ASP A 263 -9.76 20.97 -12.81
N SER A 264 -8.44 20.97 -12.70
CA SER A 264 -7.64 22.17 -12.98
C SER A 264 -6.60 21.96 -14.05
N LEU A 265 -6.30 23.06 -14.76
CA LEU A 265 -5.22 23.16 -15.71
C LEU A 265 -4.34 24.35 -15.33
N VAL A 266 -3.10 24.08 -14.95
CA VAL A 266 -2.17 25.10 -14.44
C VAL A 266 -0.86 24.99 -15.20
N ASN A 267 -0.38 26.09 -15.79
CA ASN A 267 0.95 26.19 -16.37
C ASN A 267 1.84 27.08 -15.51
N ARG A 268 2.80 26.48 -14.81
CA ARG A 268 3.76 27.17 -13.94
C ARG A 268 5.19 26.74 -14.26
N ASP A 269 6.06 27.72 -14.47
CA ASP A 269 7.50 27.52 -14.71
C ASP A 269 7.83 26.50 -15.82
N GLY A 270 6.95 26.45 -16.83
CA GLY A 270 7.03 25.56 -17.99
C GLY A 270 6.56 24.13 -17.73
N THR A 271 5.97 23.84 -16.58
CA THR A 271 5.25 22.59 -16.31
C THR A 271 3.76 22.84 -16.43
N VAL A 272 3.10 22.10 -17.31
CA VAL A 272 1.63 22.08 -17.37
C VAL A 272 1.11 20.94 -16.51
N THR A 273 0.26 21.23 -15.53
CA THR A 273 -0.39 20.21 -14.71
C THR A 273 -1.88 20.17 -15.00
N TYR A 274 -2.40 18.99 -15.33
CA TYR A 274 -3.82 18.73 -15.53
C TYR A 274 -4.29 17.65 -14.55
N THR A 275 -5.30 17.97 -13.74
CA THR A 275 -5.87 17.03 -12.76
C THR A 275 -7.33 16.75 -13.13
N PHE A 276 -7.70 15.49 -13.38
CA PHE A 276 -9.10 15.11 -13.57
C PHE A 276 -9.89 15.22 -12.26
N GLY A 277 -11.18 15.57 -12.34
CA GLY A 277 -12.09 15.56 -11.20
C GLY A 277 -12.95 14.31 -11.11
N SER A 278 -13.53 14.10 -9.93
CA SER A 278 -14.26 12.89 -9.50
C SER A 278 -15.64 12.69 -10.14
N ALA A 279 -15.90 13.24 -11.33
CA ALA A 279 -17.23 13.21 -11.91
C ALA A 279 -17.48 11.90 -12.68
N PRO A 280 -18.49 11.09 -12.30
CA PRO A 280 -18.82 9.87 -13.02
C PRO A 280 -19.26 10.23 -14.44
N THR A 281 -18.48 9.82 -15.43
CA THR A 281 -18.95 9.84 -16.81
C THR A 281 -20.12 8.85 -16.95
N PRO A 282 -21.11 9.12 -17.81
CA PRO A 282 -22.13 8.12 -18.12
C PRO A 282 -21.45 6.87 -18.70
N TRP A 283 -21.66 5.72 -18.05
CA TRP A 283 -21.22 4.31 -18.23
C TRP A 283 -20.55 3.79 -19.54
N ASN A 284 -20.01 4.62 -20.44
CA ASN A 284 -19.38 4.22 -21.71
C ASN A 284 -18.42 5.29 -22.28
N LEU A 285 -18.01 6.31 -21.51
CA LEU A 285 -17.06 7.32 -21.97
C LEU A 285 -15.83 7.31 -21.06
N ARG A 286 -14.69 6.86 -21.61
CA ARG A 286 -13.37 7.02 -20.98
C ARG A 286 -12.97 8.49 -21.04
N PRO A 287 -12.77 9.19 -19.92
CA PRO A 287 -12.16 10.51 -19.96
C PRO A 287 -10.81 10.37 -20.65
N SER A 288 -10.47 11.31 -21.53
CA SER A 288 -9.19 11.28 -22.21
C SER A 288 -8.58 12.66 -22.29
N VAL A 289 -7.27 12.72 -22.10
CA VAL A 289 -6.48 13.94 -22.21
C VAL A 289 -5.31 13.68 -23.14
N HIS A 290 -5.20 14.54 -24.14
CA HIS A 290 -4.08 14.56 -25.08
C HIS A 290 -3.29 15.85 -24.87
N VAL A 291 -1.99 15.69 -24.61
CA VAL A 291 -1.02 16.80 -24.48
C VAL A 291 -0.11 16.79 -25.71
N ASP A 292 -0.33 17.73 -26.63
CA ASP A 292 0.30 17.77 -27.94
C ASP A 292 1.10 19.06 -28.19
N LEU A 293 2.13 18.98 -29.05
CA LEU A 293 2.83 20.17 -29.52
C LEU A 293 1.98 20.91 -30.55
N THR A 294 1.76 22.21 -30.34
CA THR A 294 1.09 23.03 -31.35
C THR A 294 2.01 23.39 -32.52
N ARG A 295 1.43 23.98 -33.57
CA ARG A 295 2.21 24.57 -34.68
C ARG A 295 3.03 25.80 -34.23
N THR A 296 2.71 26.36 -33.06
CA THR A 296 3.44 27.49 -32.49
C THR A 296 4.57 26.94 -31.60
N PRO A 297 5.84 27.22 -31.92
CA PRO A 297 6.95 26.70 -31.14
C PRO A 297 6.85 27.05 -29.65
N GLY A 298 7.10 26.07 -28.78
CA GLY A 298 7.05 26.25 -27.33
C GLY A 298 5.64 26.44 -26.77
N THR A 299 4.59 26.17 -27.54
CA THR A 299 3.21 26.14 -27.04
C THR A 299 2.68 24.72 -27.15
N VAL A 300 2.14 24.22 -26.05
CA VAL A 300 1.54 22.90 -25.93
C VAL A 300 0.03 23.07 -25.89
N SER A 301 -0.67 22.07 -26.39
CA SER A 301 -2.10 22.03 -26.33
C SER A 301 -2.63 20.85 -25.55
N VAL A 302 -3.66 21.12 -24.74
CA VAL A 302 -4.32 20.13 -23.89
C VAL A 302 -5.75 19.97 -24.38
N THR A 303 -6.10 18.76 -24.85
CA THR A 303 -7.42 18.43 -25.38
C THR A 303 -8.10 17.36 -24.52
N PRO A 304 -9.07 17.74 -23.66
CA PRO A 304 -9.91 16.78 -22.93
C PRO A 304 -11.09 16.27 -23.80
N SER A 305 -11.48 15.00 -23.66
CA SER A 305 -12.59 14.38 -24.42
C SER A 305 -13.98 14.72 -23.90
N SER A 306 -14.10 15.04 -22.61
CA SER A 306 -15.34 15.51 -22.01
C SER A 306 -15.42 17.04 -22.14
N MET A 307 -16.62 17.59 -22.33
CA MET A 307 -16.85 19.04 -22.32
C MET A 307 -16.66 19.67 -20.91
N GLN A 308 -16.06 18.95 -19.95
CA GLN A 308 -15.67 19.52 -18.67
C GLN A 308 -14.55 20.52 -18.91
N VAL A 309 -14.94 21.78 -18.83
CA VAL A 309 -14.01 22.90 -18.74
C VAL A 309 -13.39 22.82 -17.35
N PRO A 310 -12.06 22.63 -17.19
CA PRO A 310 -11.37 22.80 -15.93
C PRO A 310 -11.92 24.00 -15.16
N VAL A 311 -12.24 23.79 -13.88
CA VAL A 311 -12.78 24.81 -12.98
C VAL A 311 -11.79 25.96 -12.75
N SER A 312 -10.51 25.74 -13.04
CA SER A 312 -9.47 26.76 -13.05
C SER A 312 -8.49 26.53 -14.21
N VAL A 313 -8.22 27.60 -14.97
CA VAL A 313 -7.21 27.63 -16.03
C VAL A 313 -6.24 28.76 -15.73
N ASP A 314 -5.00 28.43 -15.37
CA ASP A 314 -3.94 29.40 -15.06
C ASP A 314 -2.76 29.24 -16.02
N GLY A 315 -2.26 30.33 -16.58
CA GLY A 315 -1.15 30.31 -17.53
C GLY A 315 -1.43 29.71 -18.91
N CYS A 316 -2.70 29.41 -19.25
CA CYS A 316 -3.13 28.90 -20.56
C CYS A 316 -4.28 29.73 -21.14
N VAL A 317 -4.46 29.70 -22.47
CA VAL A 317 -5.56 30.36 -23.17
C VAL A 317 -6.49 29.34 -23.82
N VAL A 318 -7.80 29.57 -23.74
CA VAL A 318 -8.82 28.69 -24.34
C VAL A 318 -8.96 29.01 -25.83
N ALA A 319 -8.83 27.99 -26.69
CA ALA A 319 -9.02 28.10 -28.12
C ALA A 319 -9.98 26.98 -28.61
N GLU A 320 -11.21 27.35 -28.91
CA GLU A 320 -12.29 26.43 -29.32
C GLU A 320 -12.59 25.31 -28.30
N ARG A 321 -11.95 24.14 -28.42
CA ARG A 321 -12.10 22.94 -27.57
C ARG A 321 -10.78 22.48 -26.95
N GLU A 322 -9.76 23.31 -27.00
CA GLU A 322 -8.40 22.98 -26.61
C GLU A 322 -7.79 24.14 -25.80
N TYR A 323 -6.91 23.82 -24.86
CA TYR A 323 -6.18 24.81 -24.07
C TYR A 323 -4.77 24.96 -24.60
N GLN A 324 -4.37 26.19 -24.97
CA GLN A 324 -3.03 26.49 -25.45
C GLN A 324 -2.19 27.08 -24.31
N CYS A 325 -1.13 26.38 -23.92
CA CYS A 325 -0.26 26.72 -22.81
C CYS A 325 1.13 27.11 -23.37
N PRO A 326 1.50 28.40 -23.36
CA PRO A 326 2.80 28.86 -23.85
C PRO A 326 3.93 28.58 -22.85
N GLY A 327 5.13 28.32 -23.35
CA GLY A 327 6.35 28.13 -22.56
C GLY A 327 6.48 26.76 -21.89
N VAL A 328 5.65 25.79 -22.26
CA VAL A 328 5.64 24.45 -21.65
C VAL A 328 6.80 23.60 -22.18
N ARG A 329 7.50 22.95 -21.24
CA ARG A 329 8.63 22.02 -21.46
C ARG A 329 8.32 20.59 -20.98
N THR A 330 7.44 20.45 -19.99
CA THR A 330 7.04 19.15 -19.43
C THR A 330 5.57 19.19 -19.00
N ALA A 331 4.93 18.03 -18.86
CA ALA A 331 3.57 17.91 -18.36
C ALA A 331 3.49 17.01 -17.12
N VAL A 332 2.49 17.26 -16.29
CA VAL A 332 2.02 16.35 -15.25
C VAL A 332 0.53 16.14 -15.50
N VAL A 333 0.09 14.91 -15.70
CA VAL A 333 -1.33 14.62 -15.89
C VAL A 333 -1.73 13.56 -14.87
N ILE A 334 -2.72 13.88 -14.05
CA ILE A 334 -3.21 13.03 -12.97
C ILE A 334 -4.66 12.69 -13.29
N GLY A 335 -4.89 11.41 -13.58
CA GLY A 335 -6.20 10.81 -13.77
C GLY A 335 -7.04 10.81 -12.50
N GLY A 336 -8.32 10.53 -12.67
CA GLY A 336 -9.30 10.49 -11.60
C GLY A 336 -9.81 9.05 -11.41
N PRO A 337 -10.90 8.87 -10.67
CA PRO A 337 -11.56 7.57 -10.62
C PRO A 337 -12.20 7.18 -11.96
N GLY A 338 -12.02 5.93 -12.35
CA GLY A 338 -12.55 5.28 -13.55
C GLY A 338 -11.55 5.26 -14.71
N ASP A 339 -11.83 4.41 -15.69
CA ASP A 339 -10.98 4.17 -16.86
C ASP A 339 -10.62 5.44 -17.68
N ASP A 340 -9.41 5.93 -17.52
CA ASP A 340 -8.85 7.11 -18.14
C ASP A 340 -7.96 6.80 -19.34
N ARG A 341 -7.80 7.76 -20.25
CA ARG A 341 -6.86 7.67 -21.38
C ARG A 341 -6.00 8.91 -21.48
N ILE A 342 -4.73 8.79 -21.12
CA ILE A 342 -3.82 9.91 -20.99
C ILE A 342 -2.68 9.74 -21.99
N THR A 343 -2.41 10.76 -22.80
CA THR A 343 -1.23 10.72 -23.68
C THR A 343 -0.50 12.06 -23.74
N SER A 344 0.82 12.00 -23.84
CA SER A 344 1.68 13.17 -24.00
C SER A 344 2.73 12.96 -25.09
N ARG A 345 2.96 13.98 -25.94
CA ARG A 345 4.07 14.02 -26.91
C ARG A 345 5.27 14.84 -26.45
N ILE A 346 5.21 15.37 -25.24
CA ILE A 346 6.32 16.04 -24.56
C ILE A 346 6.70 15.23 -23.33
N PRO A 347 7.90 15.44 -22.75
CA PRO A 347 8.23 14.82 -21.49
C PRO A 347 7.13 15.03 -20.46
N ALA A 348 6.70 13.96 -19.78
CA ALA A 348 5.57 14.05 -18.88
C ALA A 348 5.61 13.01 -17.76
N THR A 349 5.01 13.35 -16.63
CA THR A 349 4.63 12.42 -15.57
C THR A 349 3.12 12.18 -15.71
N LEU A 350 2.73 10.93 -15.93
CA LEU A 350 1.34 10.51 -16.13
C LEU A 350 0.97 9.57 -14.98
N SER A 351 -0.17 9.82 -14.33
CA SER A 351 -0.76 8.94 -13.32
C SER A 351 -2.20 8.64 -13.73
N GLY A 352 -2.61 7.37 -13.72
CA GLY A 352 -3.95 6.93 -14.10
C GLY A 352 -4.94 7.08 -12.97
N GLY A 353 -4.56 6.64 -11.77
CA GLY A 353 -5.44 6.66 -10.61
C GLY A 353 -6.25 5.36 -10.54
N PRO A 354 -7.40 5.33 -9.84
CA PRO A 354 -8.17 4.08 -9.74
C PRO A 354 -9.00 3.83 -11.00
N GLY A 355 -8.79 2.73 -11.73
CA GLY A 355 -9.52 2.40 -12.97
C GLY A 355 -8.67 1.57 -13.91
N ASP A 356 -9.25 1.00 -14.97
CA ASP A 356 -8.46 0.32 -16.01
C ASP A 356 -8.05 1.36 -17.07
N ASP A 357 -6.83 1.88 -16.97
CA ASP A 357 -6.38 3.10 -17.64
C ASP A 357 -5.49 2.82 -18.87
N GLU A 358 -5.39 3.81 -19.77
CA GLU A 358 -4.54 3.76 -20.97
C GLU A 358 -3.60 4.97 -21.02
N LEU A 359 -2.32 4.79 -20.64
CA LEU A 359 -1.35 5.86 -20.46
C LEU A 359 -0.22 5.79 -21.49
N GLY A 360 0.07 6.89 -22.20
CA GLY A 360 1.14 6.93 -23.21
C GLY A 360 2.02 8.16 -23.15
N SER A 361 3.31 7.98 -22.86
CA SER A 361 4.32 9.04 -22.95
C SER A 361 5.17 8.84 -24.19
N PHE A 362 4.92 9.61 -25.25
CA PHE A 362 5.66 9.56 -26.52
C PHE A 362 6.98 10.37 -26.51
N ALA A 363 7.45 10.74 -25.32
CA ALA A 363 8.75 11.33 -25.01
C ALA A 363 9.23 10.75 -23.66
N SER A 364 10.47 11.04 -23.23
CA SER A 364 10.99 10.60 -21.93
C SER A 364 10.10 11.09 -20.78
N GLY A 365 9.72 10.24 -19.84
CA GLY A 365 8.76 10.61 -18.80
C GLY A 365 8.63 9.60 -17.69
N GLN A 366 7.53 9.69 -16.94
CA GLN A 366 7.12 8.71 -15.95
C GLN A 366 5.66 8.34 -16.22
N ILE A 367 5.36 7.06 -16.11
CA ILE A 367 4.01 6.51 -16.21
C ILE A 367 3.76 5.72 -14.93
N ASP A 368 2.63 5.98 -14.30
CA ASP A 368 2.12 5.26 -13.14
C ASP A 368 0.66 4.89 -13.43
N GLY A 369 0.36 3.59 -13.56
CA GLY A 369 -0.99 3.12 -13.83
C GLY A 369 -1.92 3.44 -12.66
N GLY A 370 -1.58 2.92 -11.48
CA GLY A 370 -2.38 3.05 -10.27
C GLY A 370 -3.17 1.76 -10.02
N PRO A 371 -4.27 1.78 -9.25
CA PRO A 371 -5.08 0.59 -9.04
C PRO A 371 -6.00 0.27 -10.24
N GLY A 372 -5.83 -0.89 -10.88
CA GLY A 372 -6.64 -1.37 -11.99
C GLY A 372 -5.82 -2.25 -12.94
N ASP A 373 -6.43 -2.75 -14.02
CA ASP A 373 -5.69 -3.48 -15.06
C ASP A 373 -5.28 -2.50 -16.19
N ASP A 374 -4.08 -1.93 -16.11
CA ASP A 374 -3.68 -0.79 -16.93
C ASP A 374 -2.96 -1.14 -18.24
N GLN A 375 -2.95 -0.21 -19.18
CA GLN A 375 -2.28 -0.30 -20.49
C GLN A 375 -1.29 0.85 -20.66
N LEU A 376 0.01 0.55 -20.58
CA LEU A 376 1.09 1.53 -20.45
C LEU A 376 1.96 1.56 -21.72
N TYR A 377 2.08 2.72 -22.37
CA TYR A 377 2.76 2.92 -23.65
C TYR A 377 3.96 3.85 -23.47
N PRO A 378 5.09 3.38 -22.91
CA PRO A 378 6.29 4.19 -22.74
C PRO A 378 7.02 4.44 -24.07
N TYR A 379 7.81 5.51 -24.09
CA TYR A 379 8.79 5.81 -25.14
C TYR A 379 10.16 6.04 -24.49
N ALA A 380 11.21 6.18 -25.30
CA ALA A 380 12.60 6.23 -24.83
C ALA A 380 12.84 7.11 -23.58
N GLY A 381 13.49 6.53 -22.58
CA GLY A 381 13.84 7.18 -21.31
C GLY A 381 12.66 7.34 -20.36
N THR A 382 11.70 6.40 -20.38
CA THR A 382 10.52 6.44 -19.51
C THR A 382 10.62 5.44 -18.36
N THR A 383 10.30 5.89 -17.14
CA THR A 383 10.06 5.02 -15.99
C THR A 383 8.59 4.59 -15.97
N VAL A 384 8.32 3.30 -15.77
CA VAL A 384 6.96 2.74 -15.81
C VAL A 384 6.69 1.95 -14.54
N VAL A 385 5.63 2.34 -13.85
CA VAL A 385 5.07 1.70 -12.66
C VAL A 385 3.68 1.17 -13.05
N GLY A 386 3.42 -0.12 -12.77
CA GLY A 386 2.11 -0.73 -13.00
C GLY A 386 1.10 -0.22 -11.98
N GLY A 387 1.36 -0.55 -10.72
CA GLY A 387 0.48 -0.22 -9.62
C GLY A 387 -0.19 -1.48 -9.09
N GLY A 388 -1.50 -1.45 -8.91
CA GLY A 388 -2.25 -2.55 -8.30
C GLY A 388 -3.25 -3.16 -9.26
N GLY A 389 -2.94 -4.30 -9.86
CA GLY A 389 -3.84 -5.05 -10.72
C GLY A 389 -3.05 -5.96 -11.63
N ILE A 390 -3.48 -6.13 -12.88
CA ILE A 390 -2.69 -6.78 -13.94
C ILE A 390 -2.35 -5.74 -14.99
N ASP A 391 -1.12 -5.23 -14.94
CA ASP A 391 -0.71 -4.12 -15.77
C ASP A 391 0.06 -4.57 -17.01
N THR A 392 -0.30 -4.03 -18.17
CA THR A 392 0.33 -4.36 -19.45
C THR A 392 1.19 -3.21 -19.95
N VAL A 393 2.50 -3.42 -20.07
CA VAL A 393 3.39 -2.50 -20.79
C VAL A 393 3.46 -2.85 -22.27
N ASN A 394 3.21 -1.88 -23.15
CA ASN A 394 3.22 -2.02 -24.59
C ASN A 394 4.44 -1.32 -25.21
N LEU A 395 5.40 -2.14 -25.66
CA LEU A 395 6.66 -1.67 -26.24
C LEU A 395 6.58 -1.78 -27.78
N ARG A 396 5.81 -0.87 -28.40
CA ARG A 396 5.65 -0.80 -29.86
C ARG A 396 6.96 -0.50 -30.57
N ARG A 397 7.24 -1.20 -31.65
CA ARG A 397 8.52 -1.10 -32.39
C ARG A 397 8.42 -0.23 -33.62
N ARG A 398 9.55 0.36 -34.00
CA ARG A 398 9.77 0.97 -35.33
C ARG A 398 10.77 0.18 -36.19
N GLU A 399 11.73 -0.52 -35.58
CA GLU A 399 12.82 -1.23 -36.28
C GLU A 399 13.22 -2.54 -35.52
N LEU A 400 13.93 -3.44 -36.20
CA LEU A 400 14.28 -4.83 -35.79
C LEU A 400 15.30 -4.92 -34.61
N ASP A 401 15.36 -3.92 -33.74
CA ASP A 401 16.37 -3.85 -32.67
C ASP A 401 16.10 -4.87 -31.56
N PRO A 402 17.14 -5.43 -30.90
CA PRO A 402 16.96 -6.32 -29.76
C PRO A 402 16.20 -5.63 -28.62
N LEU A 403 15.26 -6.36 -28.01
CA LEU A 403 14.53 -5.94 -26.81
C LEU A 403 15.10 -6.67 -25.61
N SER A 404 15.39 -5.91 -24.56
CA SER A 404 15.81 -6.43 -23.25
C SER A 404 14.81 -5.98 -22.20
N LEU A 405 14.38 -6.89 -21.34
CA LEU A 405 13.53 -6.60 -20.18
C LEU A 405 14.05 -7.39 -18.98
N SER A 406 14.28 -6.69 -17.87
CA SER A 406 14.89 -7.25 -16.66
C SER A 406 14.18 -6.89 -15.36
N PHE A 407 13.31 -5.87 -15.35
CA PHE A 407 12.51 -5.41 -14.20
C PHE A 407 13.30 -5.23 -12.89
N ASP A 408 14.59 -4.91 -12.99
CA ASP A 408 15.53 -4.91 -11.86
C ASP A 408 15.74 -3.51 -11.25
N GLY A 409 14.89 -2.56 -11.66
CA GLY A 409 14.96 -1.15 -11.29
C GLY A 409 16.07 -0.37 -12.00
N ARG A 410 16.69 -0.91 -13.05
CA ARG A 410 17.67 -0.20 -13.88
C ARG A 410 17.03 0.29 -15.17
N ALA A 411 17.47 1.47 -15.61
CA ALA A 411 17.05 2.09 -16.86
C ALA A 411 17.73 1.44 -18.09
N ASP A 412 17.58 0.13 -18.26
CA ASP A 412 18.09 -0.65 -19.40
C ASP A 412 17.03 -1.57 -20.05
N ASP A 413 15.76 -1.31 -19.74
CA ASP A 413 14.60 -1.99 -20.30
C ASP A 413 14.14 -1.34 -21.64
N GLY A 414 13.49 -2.14 -22.50
CA GLY A 414 12.99 -1.70 -23.80
C GLY A 414 13.95 -1.96 -24.95
N LEU A 415 13.85 -1.16 -26.02
CA LEU A 415 14.73 -1.32 -27.19
C LEU A 415 16.13 -0.81 -26.87
N ARG A 416 17.12 -1.36 -27.58
CA ARG A 416 18.53 -0.97 -27.42
C ARG A 416 18.71 0.55 -27.51
N GLY A 417 19.12 1.17 -26.41
CA GLY A 417 19.44 2.59 -26.35
C GLY A 417 18.25 3.51 -26.04
N GLU A 418 17.06 2.94 -25.76
CA GLU A 418 15.92 3.70 -25.23
C GLU A 418 16.11 4.06 -23.76
N GLY A 419 16.62 3.12 -22.95
CA GLY A 419 16.90 3.36 -21.52
C GLY A 419 15.63 3.56 -20.69
N ASN A 420 14.58 2.78 -20.96
CA ASN A 420 13.40 2.76 -20.10
C ASN A 420 13.71 1.98 -18.83
N ASN A 421 12.94 2.23 -17.77
CA ASN A 421 13.00 1.48 -16.51
C ASN A 421 11.59 0.98 -16.21
N VAL A 422 11.31 -0.30 -16.46
CA VAL A 422 10.00 -0.89 -16.18
C VAL A 422 10.10 -1.61 -14.85
N LEU A 423 9.27 -1.23 -13.87
CA LEU A 423 9.37 -1.78 -12.53
C LEU A 423 8.72 -3.17 -12.42
N ALA A 424 9.06 -3.88 -11.35
CA ALA A 424 8.68 -5.28 -11.15
C ALA A 424 7.20 -5.51 -10.84
N ASP A 425 6.44 -4.43 -10.66
CA ASP A 425 4.98 -4.42 -10.48
C ASP A 425 4.21 -4.29 -11.80
N VAL A 426 4.86 -4.59 -12.93
CA VAL A 426 4.20 -4.77 -14.23
C VAL A 426 4.16 -6.26 -14.56
N GLU A 427 2.96 -6.81 -14.71
CA GLU A 427 2.74 -8.24 -14.89
C GLU A 427 2.84 -8.68 -16.36
N ASP A 428 2.35 -7.85 -17.29
CA ASP A 428 2.16 -8.21 -18.69
C ASP A 428 3.02 -7.35 -19.62
N VAL A 429 3.65 -8.00 -20.61
CA VAL A 429 4.42 -7.31 -21.65
C VAL A 429 3.84 -7.63 -23.01
N GLU A 430 3.33 -6.60 -23.68
CA GLU A 430 2.92 -6.67 -25.07
C GLU A 430 3.94 -5.98 -25.99
N THR A 431 4.24 -6.62 -27.12
CA THR A 431 5.21 -6.13 -28.11
C THR A 431 4.63 -6.24 -29.51
N ASP A 432 3.88 -5.21 -29.93
CA ASP A 432 3.07 -5.12 -31.17
C ASP A 432 2.07 -6.28 -31.41
N PRO A 433 0.93 -6.03 -32.10
CA PRO A 433 -0.22 -6.90 -31.99
C PRO A 433 -0.08 -8.23 -32.75
N PRO A 434 -0.70 -9.31 -32.25
CA PRO A 434 -0.84 -10.56 -32.99
C PRO A 434 -1.75 -10.36 -34.23
N TYR A 435 -1.14 -10.44 -35.41
CA TYR A 435 -1.71 -10.84 -36.71
C TYR A 435 -3.23 -10.65 -36.93
N GLU A 436 -3.66 -9.49 -37.44
CA GLU A 436 -4.86 -9.41 -38.31
C GLU A 436 -4.74 -8.49 -39.55
N SER A 437 -3.61 -7.81 -39.78
CA SER A 437 -3.45 -6.97 -41.00
C SER A 437 -2.46 -7.59 -41.99
N HIS A 438 -2.96 -7.86 -43.20
CA HIS A 438 -2.37 -8.71 -44.22
C HIS A 438 -1.26 -8.05 -45.07
N ASP A 439 -0.62 -6.97 -44.62
CA ASP A 439 0.35 -6.21 -45.43
C ASP A 439 1.68 -5.93 -44.68
N TYR A 440 2.66 -6.80 -44.93
CA TYR A 440 4.08 -6.45 -45.18
C TYR A 440 4.99 -5.90 -44.05
N HIS A 441 5.44 -6.74 -43.11
CA HIS A 441 6.86 -7.18 -42.88
C HIS A 441 6.98 -7.99 -41.56
N PRO A 442 7.96 -8.91 -41.42
CA PRO A 442 8.05 -9.89 -40.33
C PRO A 442 8.80 -9.33 -39.11
N ASP A 443 8.22 -9.46 -37.91
CA ASP A 443 8.86 -9.06 -36.64
C ASP A 443 10.00 -10.04 -36.24
N ALA A 444 11.14 -9.99 -36.93
CA ALA A 444 12.16 -11.06 -36.88
C ALA A 444 13.35 -10.82 -35.90
N GLY A 445 13.20 -9.93 -34.90
CA GLY A 445 14.29 -9.56 -33.98
C GLY A 445 14.25 -10.32 -32.65
N PRO A 446 15.36 -10.94 -32.18
CA PRO A 446 15.37 -11.73 -30.95
C PRO A 446 15.09 -10.88 -29.70
N ARG A 447 14.38 -11.46 -28.72
CA ARG A 447 14.04 -10.86 -27.42
C ARG A 447 14.76 -11.56 -26.29
N THR A 448 15.10 -10.81 -25.24
CA THR A 448 15.50 -11.37 -23.94
C THR A 448 14.59 -10.79 -22.88
N MET A 449 13.80 -11.65 -22.25
CA MET A 449 12.80 -11.27 -21.26
C MET A 449 13.00 -12.11 -20.01
N LEU A 450 13.03 -11.45 -18.85
CA LEU A 450 13.05 -12.05 -17.53
C LEU A 450 11.85 -11.50 -16.78
N GLY A 451 10.90 -12.33 -16.37
CA GLY A 451 9.78 -11.92 -15.52
C GLY A 451 10.15 -11.88 -14.03
N THR A 452 9.16 -11.59 -13.20
CA THR A 452 9.31 -11.21 -11.80
C THR A 452 8.95 -12.39 -10.87
N ASP A 453 8.58 -12.10 -9.62
CA ASP A 453 8.01 -13.13 -8.73
C ASP A 453 6.46 -13.18 -8.82
N ALA A 454 5.87 -12.37 -9.70
CA ALA A 454 4.43 -12.33 -9.98
C ALA A 454 4.06 -13.30 -11.11
N ALA A 455 2.76 -13.55 -11.30
CA ALA A 455 2.28 -14.32 -12.45
C ALA A 455 2.35 -13.47 -13.72
N ASN A 456 3.31 -13.73 -14.61
CA ASN A 456 3.56 -12.91 -15.79
C ASN A 456 2.95 -13.49 -17.08
N VAL A 457 2.48 -12.63 -17.99
CA VAL A 457 2.23 -13.02 -19.40
C VAL A 457 3.28 -12.39 -20.31
N LEU A 458 4.23 -13.22 -20.77
CA LEU A 458 5.35 -12.78 -21.61
C LEU A 458 5.21 -13.27 -23.06
N ARG A 459 5.24 -12.34 -24.02
CA ARG A 459 5.03 -12.62 -25.45
C ARG A 459 6.25 -12.34 -26.34
N GLY A 460 6.78 -13.40 -26.93
CA GLY A 460 7.84 -13.49 -27.94
C GLY A 460 7.39 -13.08 -29.36
N SER A 461 8.34 -13.13 -30.28
CA SER A 461 8.45 -12.47 -31.59
C SER A 461 8.51 -13.49 -32.72
N TYR A 462 8.81 -13.09 -33.97
CA TYR A 462 9.18 -14.04 -35.03
C TYR A 462 10.71 -14.28 -35.14
N GLY A 463 11.50 -13.80 -34.19
CA GLY A 463 12.94 -14.02 -34.04
C GLY A 463 13.28 -15.00 -32.90
N ASP A 464 14.54 -15.42 -32.81
CA ASP A 464 14.99 -16.40 -31.80
C ASP A 464 15.01 -15.79 -30.38
N ASP A 465 13.97 -16.04 -29.59
CA ASP A 465 13.80 -15.40 -28.28
C ASP A 465 14.39 -16.18 -27.10
N ALA A 466 14.64 -15.48 -26.00
CA ALA A 466 15.01 -16.04 -24.71
C ALA A 466 14.07 -15.48 -23.62
N ILE A 467 13.23 -16.35 -23.06
CA ILE A 467 12.17 -15.97 -22.13
C ILE A 467 12.35 -16.75 -20.82
N THR A 468 12.49 -16.06 -19.71
CA THR A 468 12.54 -16.65 -18.36
C THR A 468 11.33 -16.11 -17.58
N GLY A 469 10.49 -17.01 -17.07
CA GLY A 469 9.26 -16.62 -16.37
C GLY A 469 9.51 -15.88 -15.06
N GLY A 470 10.42 -16.40 -14.24
CA GLY A 470 10.65 -15.86 -12.90
C GLY A 470 10.09 -16.85 -11.88
N LYS A 471 9.54 -16.38 -10.76
CA LYS A 471 8.64 -17.22 -9.95
C LYS A 471 7.20 -16.84 -10.27
N GLY A 472 6.28 -17.78 -10.20
CA GLY A 472 4.86 -17.47 -10.30
C GLY A 472 4.14 -18.50 -11.16
N ARG A 473 2.90 -18.20 -11.53
CA ARG A 473 2.23 -18.97 -12.59
C ARG A 473 2.30 -18.17 -13.88
N ASP A 474 3.30 -18.44 -14.69
CA ASP A 474 3.57 -17.65 -15.88
C ASP A 474 2.91 -18.23 -17.14
N GLU A 475 2.56 -17.36 -18.08
CA GLU A 475 2.23 -17.73 -19.45
C GLU A 475 3.26 -17.18 -20.44
N LEU A 476 4.10 -18.08 -20.97
CA LEU A 476 5.21 -17.74 -21.85
C LEU A 476 4.90 -18.14 -23.30
N TYR A 477 4.94 -17.19 -24.22
CA TYR A 477 4.65 -17.39 -25.64
C TYR A 477 5.88 -17.06 -26.49
N GLY A 478 6.30 -17.93 -27.43
CA GLY A 478 7.48 -17.70 -28.28
C GLY A 478 7.16 -17.05 -29.62
N ALA A 479 5.94 -17.26 -30.12
CA ALA A 479 5.51 -16.91 -31.46
C ALA A 479 6.27 -17.68 -32.56
N GLY A 480 7.32 -17.19 -33.20
CA GLY A 480 8.08 -17.98 -34.18
C GLY A 480 9.57 -17.68 -34.16
N GLY A 481 10.40 -18.54 -34.72
CA GLY A 481 11.85 -18.44 -34.53
C GLY A 481 12.36 -19.68 -33.81
N ASN A 482 13.60 -19.69 -33.32
CA ASN A 482 14.12 -20.80 -32.50
C ASN A 482 14.31 -20.33 -31.06
N ASP A 483 13.27 -20.54 -30.26
CA ASP A 483 13.12 -19.89 -28.96
C ASP A 483 13.72 -20.71 -27.81
N ARG A 484 14.00 -20.04 -26.70
CA ARG A 484 14.50 -20.64 -25.46
C ARG A 484 13.68 -20.17 -24.28
N PHE A 485 13.10 -21.12 -23.56
CA PHE A 485 12.35 -20.85 -22.33
C PHE A 485 13.08 -21.43 -21.12
N ASP A 486 13.03 -20.71 -19.99
CA ASP A 486 13.42 -21.20 -18.67
C ASP A 486 12.32 -20.91 -17.64
N ALA A 487 11.63 -21.97 -17.24
CA ALA A 487 10.50 -22.01 -16.30
C ALA A 487 10.81 -23.09 -15.24
N ARG A 488 11.92 -22.90 -14.51
CA ARG A 488 12.43 -23.88 -13.53
C ARG A 488 12.44 -23.29 -12.13
N ASP A 489 11.30 -22.75 -11.75
CA ASP A 489 11.08 -21.99 -10.53
C ASP A 489 10.39 -22.81 -9.42
N GLY A 490 9.77 -23.92 -9.78
CA GLY A 490 9.04 -24.83 -8.91
C GLY A 490 7.53 -24.58 -8.83
N GLU A 491 7.01 -23.63 -9.60
CA GLU A 491 5.59 -23.31 -9.70
C GLU A 491 5.01 -23.77 -11.05
N PRO A 492 3.67 -23.86 -11.22
CA PRO A 492 3.08 -24.32 -12.47
C PRO A 492 3.10 -23.23 -13.55
N ASP A 493 3.82 -23.43 -14.64
CA ASP A 493 3.84 -22.50 -15.78
C ASP A 493 3.12 -23.04 -17.02
N ARG A 494 2.79 -22.14 -17.95
CA ARG A 494 2.28 -22.48 -19.29
C ARG A 494 3.20 -21.94 -20.37
N ILE A 495 3.71 -22.84 -21.22
CA ILE A 495 4.66 -22.49 -22.28
C ILE A 495 4.10 -22.85 -23.67
N VAL A 496 4.01 -21.86 -24.55
CA VAL A 496 3.58 -22.00 -25.95
C VAL A 496 4.71 -21.55 -26.88
N CYS A 497 5.51 -22.49 -27.40
CA CYS A 497 6.70 -22.13 -28.18
C CYS A 497 6.36 -21.53 -29.56
N GLY A 498 5.36 -22.08 -30.26
CA GLY A 498 5.05 -21.68 -31.64
C GLY A 498 5.93 -22.38 -32.70
N PRO A 499 5.98 -21.92 -33.97
CA PRO A 499 6.74 -22.57 -35.03
C PRO A 499 8.24 -22.27 -34.96
N GLY A 500 9.07 -23.31 -34.95
CA GLY A 500 10.49 -23.10 -34.66
C GLY A 500 11.32 -24.36 -34.51
N ASN A 501 12.53 -24.19 -33.96
CA ASN A 501 13.21 -25.27 -33.25
C ASN A 501 13.47 -24.81 -31.81
N ASP A 502 12.48 -25.02 -30.96
CA ASP A 502 12.37 -24.37 -29.68
C ASP A 502 12.84 -25.27 -28.54
N VAL A 503 13.33 -24.63 -27.49
CA VAL A 503 13.91 -25.31 -26.33
C VAL A 503 13.27 -24.79 -25.06
N ALA A 504 12.44 -25.61 -24.41
CA ALA A 504 11.85 -25.27 -23.12
C ALA A 504 12.55 -26.02 -21.99
N ARG A 505 13.09 -25.31 -21.00
CA ARG A 505 13.57 -25.89 -19.75
C ARG A 505 12.51 -25.66 -18.69
N VAL A 506 11.99 -26.75 -18.14
CA VAL A 506 10.74 -26.72 -17.35
C VAL A 506 10.82 -27.64 -16.14
N ASP A 507 9.97 -27.40 -15.16
CA ASP A 507 9.69 -28.33 -14.09
C ASP A 507 8.59 -29.34 -14.46
N PRO A 508 8.46 -30.47 -13.73
CA PRO A 508 7.46 -31.50 -14.06
C PRO A 508 6.00 -31.06 -13.90
N ILE A 509 5.75 -29.89 -13.32
CA ILE A 509 4.42 -29.35 -13.04
C ILE A 509 3.90 -28.47 -14.19
N ASP A 510 4.78 -28.07 -15.12
CA ASP A 510 4.46 -27.12 -16.18
C ASP A 510 3.67 -27.73 -17.33
N LEU A 511 2.85 -26.88 -17.94
CA LEU A 511 2.10 -27.18 -19.15
C LEU A 511 2.84 -26.65 -20.38
N VAL A 512 3.56 -27.55 -21.05
CA VAL A 512 4.29 -27.24 -22.28
C VAL A 512 3.50 -27.65 -23.52
N SER A 513 3.33 -26.72 -24.45
CA SER A 513 2.68 -26.97 -25.74
C SER A 513 3.43 -27.99 -26.59
N ALA A 514 2.70 -28.69 -27.46
CA ALA A 514 3.28 -29.67 -28.38
C ALA A 514 4.16 -29.06 -29.48
N THR A 515 4.20 -27.73 -29.59
CA THR A 515 5.02 -27.03 -30.57
C THR A 515 6.46 -26.85 -30.10
N CYS A 516 6.81 -27.22 -28.86
CA CYS A 516 8.19 -27.14 -28.37
C CYS A 516 8.99 -28.39 -28.79
N GLU A 517 9.99 -28.25 -29.67
CA GLU A 517 10.75 -29.38 -30.21
C GLU A 517 11.64 -30.08 -29.18
N ARG A 518 12.20 -29.31 -28.23
CA ARG A 518 13.09 -29.83 -27.19
C ARG A 518 12.71 -29.37 -25.79
N VAL A 519 12.04 -30.25 -25.06
CA VAL A 519 11.69 -30.04 -23.65
C VAL A 519 12.71 -30.71 -22.73
N VAL A 520 13.36 -29.93 -21.87
CA VAL A 520 14.34 -30.38 -20.87
C VAL A 520 13.72 -30.22 -19.49
N VAL A 521 13.20 -31.32 -18.95
CA VAL A 521 12.56 -31.33 -17.63
C VAL A 521 13.60 -31.46 -16.53
N ARG A 522 13.54 -30.61 -15.49
CA ARG A 522 14.36 -30.74 -14.28
C ARG A 522 14.12 -32.11 -13.63
N ALA A 523 15.19 -32.80 -13.24
CA ALA A 523 15.06 -34.09 -12.56
C ALA A 523 14.38 -33.90 -11.20
N ARG A 524 13.35 -34.71 -10.91
CA ARG A 524 12.72 -34.76 -9.57
C ARG A 524 13.81 -35.11 -8.53
N THR A 525 14.14 -34.17 -7.65
CA THR A 525 14.92 -34.44 -6.44
C THR A 525 14.02 -34.86 -5.30
#